data_AF-A0A2T1LZS3-F1
#
_entry.id   AF-A0A2T1LZS3-F1
#
_cell.length_a   1.000
_cell.length_b   1.000
_cell.length_c   1.000
_cell.angle_alpha   90.00
_cell.angle_beta   90.00
_cell.angle_gamma   90.00
#
_symmetry.space_group_name_H-M   'P 1'
#
loop_
_entity.id
_entity.type
_entity.pdbx_description
1 polymer ?
#
loop_
_entity_poly.entity_id
_entity_poly.type
_entity_poly.pdbx_seq_one_letter_code
_entity_poly.pdbx_strand_id
1 'polypeptide(L)'
;MQNIIKKPIFKFEQKSSFVKIYLLLLLFAFALLIRMTGILWGNIHFDENIAMSVKVLTGQLIPDQHYYPPLLNYLNAGAFAIMYGIGRLIGVWKDLAGFRAQYFENIAPFLFAARLVTACLGAAAAPISVLIAQRFRLPLLWSFLVGVLIALFPVQVLLSHISKSDVGLSTAVLLVVWSLLRKLDLPNSKFADVLLGLSIALAFSFKHSALFVVAPLFFGMIIFMKVNNHVGWKQVIQSSAIVVLSSIVLWIPLNIGIVLDFQNFLEFQKVQNQMSYRSDGLFQGLGKWLSIQLDIYGGATIPALLLWLLVPVIRRDKETLLIWGSTVLGIVIIASITGLRQTPSLWLTYSMLIIVLAAIAAITLLTRTNQGRQWRYVGAVGLAAMFIWSSVGTINVLKQALSVPVNEQLKKAITELVKPNETRILGASNISNVLPIDPKAQEDEYQRHERLAKKYGVKLPPRATEKIFKDLKSNDGYYIRSFPWAIGGLEVYDEQNTKTIKPFAWPIQKEEWQLKYWTDQGFEIFIVADEQLYLQTKVDAYRQFHQQIHNQCELLKILEPQKPIFWESELKIYKCNNNNNS
;
A
#
# COMPACT_ATOMS: atom_id res chain seq x y z
N MET A 1 44.64 -13.99 29.28
CA MET A 1 43.31 -14.65 29.32
C MET A 1 42.60 -14.26 30.61
N GLN A 2 41.81 -13.19 30.60
CA GLN A 2 40.98 -12.80 31.74
C GLN A 2 39.54 -13.28 31.46
N ASN A 3 39.08 -14.23 32.25
CA ASN A 3 37.71 -14.72 32.26
C ASN A 3 36.78 -13.61 32.78
N ILE A 4 36.24 -12.80 31.85
CA ILE A 4 35.09 -11.94 32.13
C ILE A 4 33.86 -12.86 32.18
N ILE A 5 33.52 -13.27 33.40
CA ILE A 5 32.25 -13.91 33.73
C ILE A 5 31.13 -12.97 33.30
N LYS A 6 30.48 -13.29 32.17
CA LYS A 6 29.20 -12.70 31.77
C LYS A 6 28.15 -13.11 32.81
N LYS A 7 27.98 -12.33 33.87
CA LYS A 7 26.82 -12.46 34.76
C LYS A 7 25.55 -12.20 33.95
N PRO A 8 24.50 -13.02 34.07
CA PRO A 8 23.21 -12.74 33.47
C PRO A 8 22.55 -11.60 34.25
N ILE A 9 22.72 -10.36 33.80
CA ILE A 9 21.96 -9.22 34.30
C ILE A 9 20.59 -9.24 33.61
N PHE A 10 19.69 -10.09 34.09
CA PHE A 10 18.25 -10.00 33.81
C PHE A 10 17.46 -10.40 35.07
N LYS A 11 17.71 -9.71 36.20
CA LYS A 11 16.67 -9.52 37.22
C LYS A 11 15.90 -8.27 36.83
N PHE A 12 14.90 -8.42 35.97
CA PHE A 12 13.92 -7.36 35.71
C PHE A 12 13.02 -7.25 36.95
N GLU A 13 13.12 -6.14 37.67
CA GLU A 13 12.13 -5.76 38.68
C GLU A 13 10.75 -5.70 38.01
N GLN A 14 9.80 -6.45 38.57
CA GLN A 14 8.45 -6.63 38.02
C GLN A 14 7.72 -5.28 37.77
N LYS A 15 8.03 -4.22 38.53
CA LYS A 15 7.53 -2.84 38.32
C LYS A 15 7.96 -2.22 36.99
N SER A 16 9.15 -2.52 36.47
CA SER A 16 9.65 -1.96 35.20
C SER A 16 8.89 -2.49 33.98
N SER A 17 8.31 -3.69 34.06
CA SER A 17 7.58 -4.32 32.94
C SER A 17 6.26 -3.61 32.64
N PHE A 18 5.50 -3.23 33.67
CA PHE A 18 4.21 -2.55 33.51
C PHE A 18 4.35 -1.15 32.89
N VAL A 19 5.31 -0.35 33.36
CA VAL A 19 5.59 0.99 32.81
C VAL A 19 5.92 0.90 31.32
N LYS A 20 6.74 -0.09 30.94
CA LYS A 20 7.10 -0.30 29.53
C LYS A 20 5.87 -0.65 28.67
N ILE A 21 5.02 -1.55 29.13
CA ILE A 21 3.79 -1.92 28.40
C ILE A 21 2.91 -0.68 28.20
N TYR A 22 2.69 0.11 29.26
CA TYR A 22 1.89 1.33 29.19
C TYR A 22 2.46 2.34 28.19
N LEU A 23 3.78 2.56 28.18
CA LEU A 23 4.43 3.43 27.20
C LEU A 23 4.26 2.93 25.76
N LEU A 24 4.38 1.63 25.51
CA LEU A 24 4.15 1.06 24.18
C LEU A 24 2.70 1.21 23.72
N LEU A 25 1.74 1.07 24.64
CA LEU A 25 0.32 1.31 24.37
C LEU A 25 0.02 2.78 24.08
N LEU A 26 0.61 3.71 24.84
CA LEU A 26 0.49 5.15 24.57
C LEU A 26 1.09 5.51 23.21
N LEU A 27 2.25 4.95 22.86
CA LEU A 27 2.87 5.17 21.56
C LEU A 27 2.00 4.62 20.42
N PHE A 28 1.42 3.43 20.60
CA PHE A 28 0.46 2.87 19.66
C PHE A 28 -0.74 3.80 19.48
N ALA A 29 -1.34 4.27 20.58
CA ALA A 29 -2.48 5.17 20.55
C ALA A 29 -2.15 6.51 19.87
N PHE A 30 -0.98 7.08 20.16
CA PHE A 30 -0.47 8.28 19.49
C PHE A 30 -0.30 8.07 17.98
N ALA A 31 0.35 6.98 17.58
CA ALA A 31 0.54 6.62 16.19
C ALA A 31 -0.79 6.38 15.45
N LEU A 32 -1.77 5.78 16.12
CA LEU A 32 -3.10 5.53 15.60
C LEU A 32 -3.89 6.84 15.42
N LEU A 33 -3.86 7.74 16.40
CA LEU A 33 -4.55 9.03 16.33
C LEU A 33 -4.10 9.85 15.10
N ILE A 34 -2.78 9.89 14.85
CA ILE A 34 -2.23 10.52 13.64
C ILE A 34 -2.81 9.87 12.38
N ARG A 35 -2.81 8.54 12.29
CA ARG A 35 -3.26 7.80 11.10
C ARG A 35 -4.79 7.83 10.89
N MET A 36 -5.56 8.09 11.94
CA MET A 36 -7.02 8.23 11.87
C MET A 36 -7.47 9.64 11.49
N THR A 37 -6.61 10.64 11.65
CA THR A 37 -6.95 12.04 11.38
C THR A 37 -7.13 12.25 9.88
N GLY A 38 -8.36 12.52 9.43
CA GLY A 38 -8.67 12.66 8.00
C GLY A 38 -8.79 11.33 7.26
N ILE A 39 -9.02 10.20 7.96
CA ILE A 39 -9.09 8.86 7.36
C ILE A 39 -10.14 8.73 6.25
N LEU A 40 -11.22 9.53 6.30
CA LEU A 40 -12.20 9.68 5.23
C LEU A 40 -11.89 10.92 4.38
N TRP A 41 -10.73 10.92 3.72
CA TRP A 41 -10.22 12.04 2.94
C TRP A 41 -11.00 12.36 1.64
N GLY A 42 -12.14 11.72 1.39
CA GLY A 42 -13.10 12.15 0.35
C GLY A 42 -13.00 11.46 -1.01
N ASN A 43 -12.13 10.47 -1.19
CA ASN A 43 -12.09 9.64 -2.40
C ASN A 43 -11.78 8.17 -2.05
N ILE A 44 -11.92 7.27 -3.01
CA ILE A 44 -11.58 5.85 -2.92
C ILE A 44 -10.35 5.59 -3.77
N HIS A 45 -9.30 5.04 -3.17
CA HIS A 45 -8.12 4.66 -3.92
C HIS A 45 -8.41 3.38 -4.73
N PHE A 46 -7.90 3.28 -5.96
CA PHE A 46 -8.22 2.16 -6.88
C PHE A 46 -7.81 0.77 -6.33
N ASP A 47 -6.81 0.71 -5.45
CA ASP A 47 -6.41 -0.53 -4.76
C ASP A 47 -7.30 -0.91 -3.55
N GLU A 48 -8.28 -0.08 -3.17
CA GLU A 48 -9.20 -0.39 -2.06
C GLU A 48 -10.36 -1.27 -2.53
N ASN A 49 -10.23 -2.58 -2.32
CA ASN A 49 -11.26 -3.55 -2.68
C ASN A 49 -12.19 -3.89 -1.50
N ILE A 50 -13.05 -2.93 -1.14
CA ILE A 50 -14.04 -3.10 -0.07
C ILE A 50 -15.05 -4.21 -0.40
N ALA A 51 -15.41 -4.35 -1.68
CA ALA A 51 -16.37 -5.35 -2.14
C ALA A 51 -15.91 -6.78 -1.79
N MET A 52 -14.62 -7.09 -1.97
CA MET A 52 -14.07 -8.39 -1.59
C MET A 52 -14.19 -8.65 -0.08
N SER A 53 -13.91 -7.64 0.74
CA SER A 53 -14.03 -7.75 2.20
C SER A 53 -15.48 -7.99 2.65
N VAL A 54 -16.46 -7.40 1.96
CA VAL A 54 -17.89 -7.65 2.22
C VAL A 54 -18.30 -9.06 1.78
N LYS A 55 -17.81 -9.55 0.63
CA LYS A 55 -18.08 -10.92 0.14
C LYS A 55 -17.58 -12.02 1.08
N VAL A 56 -16.50 -11.78 1.82
CA VAL A 56 -16.04 -12.71 2.85
C VAL A 56 -17.11 -12.93 3.92
N LEU A 57 -17.89 -11.90 4.28
CA LEU A 57 -19.00 -12.03 5.24
C LEU A 57 -20.13 -12.93 4.73
N THR A 58 -20.24 -13.12 3.41
CA THR A 58 -21.23 -14.02 2.79
C THR A 58 -20.68 -15.42 2.55
N GLY A 59 -19.51 -15.75 3.12
CA GLY A 59 -18.86 -17.06 2.97
C GLY A 59 -17.97 -17.19 1.72
N GLN A 60 -17.84 -16.14 0.91
CA GLN A 60 -16.94 -16.18 -0.26
C GLN A 60 -15.50 -15.92 0.19
N LEU A 61 -14.78 -16.99 0.54
CA LEU A 61 -13.39 -16.93 1.00
C LEU A 61 -12.38 -16.80 -0.15
N ILE A 62 -12.75 -17.25 -1.35
CA ILE A 62 -11.91 -17.19 -2.56
C ILE A 62 -11.98 -15.77 -3.15
N PRO A 63 -10.83 -15.08 -3.32
CA PRO A 63 -10.82 -13.74 -3.87
C PRO A 63 -11.18 -13.73 -5.36
N ASP A 64 -11.90 -12.70 -5.81
CA ASP A 64 -12.22 -12.52 -7.24
C ASP A 64 -10.95 -12.34 -8.09
N GLN A 65 -9.91 -11.77 -7.48
CA GLN A 65 -8.62 -11.49 -8.11
C GLN A 65 -7.49 -11.91 -7.16
N HIS A 66 -6.53 -12.70 -7.67
CA HIS A 66 -5.41 -13.23 -6.89
C HIS A 66 -4.12 -12.40 -7.05
N TYR A 67 -4.25 -11.07 -7.18
CA TYR A 67 -3.08 -10.17 -7.23
C TYR A 67 -2.34 -10.08 -5.89
N TYR A 68 -3.08 -10.18 -4.78
CA TYR A 68 -2.52 -10.11 -3.44
C TYR A 68 -3.11 -11.22 -2.57
N PRO A 69 -2.37 -11.71 -1.56
CA PRO A 69 -2.95 -12.63 -0.60
C PRO A 69 -4.11 -12.00 0.20
N PRO A 70 -5.12 -12.80 0.59
CA PRO A 70 -6.43 -12.30 1.00
C PRO A 70 -6.53 -11.84 2.46
N LEU A 71 -5.45 -11.93 3.26
CA LEU A 71 -5.51 -11.66 4.70
C LEU A 71 -6.11 -10.30 5.04
N LEU A 72 -5.76 -9.23 4.32
CA LEU A 72 -6.33 -7.91 4.59
C LEU A 72 -7.84 -7.89 4.41
N ASN A 73 -8.37 -8.59 3.41
CA ASN A 73 -9.81 -8.70 3.20
C ASN A 73 -10.49 -9.46 4.33
N TYR A 74 -9.85 -10.48 4.88
CA TYR A 74 -10.34 -11.21 6.05
C TYR A 74 -10.34 -10.35 7.32
N LEU A 75 -9.29 -9.55 7.53
CA LEU A 75 -9.22 -8.61 8.64
C LEU A 75 -10.29 -7.52 8.53
N ASN A 76 -10.49 -6.97 7.33
CA ASN A 76 -11.55 -6.00 7.05
C ASN A 76 -12.93 -6.60 7.28
N ALA A 77 -13.19 -7.83 6.83
CA ALA A 77 -14.44 -8.53 7.09
C ALA A 77 -14.68 -8.69 8.60
N GLY A 78 -13.66 -9.10 9.36
CA GLY A 78 -13.73 -9.14 10.82
C GLY A 78 -14.08 -7.78 11.44
N ALA A 79 -13.48 -6.69 10.94
CA ALA A 79 -13.79 -5.34 11.38
C ALA A 79 -15.22 -4.91 11.03
N PHE A 80 -15.76 -5.34 9.88
CA PHE A 80 -17.15 -5.08 9.51
C PHE A 80 -18.13 -5.83 10.43
N ALA A 81 -17.80 -7.06 10.83
CA ALA A 81 -18.60 -7.81 11.80
C ALA A 81 -18.60 -7.12 13.19
N ILE A 82 -17.43 -6.62 13.64
CA ILE A 82 -17.33 -5.82 14.88
C ILE A 82 -18.15 -4.53 14.76
N MET A 83 -18.01 -3.82 13.63
CA MET A 83 -18.77 -2.60 13.34
C MET A 83 -20.27 -2.87 13.42
N TYR A 84 -20.77 -3.92 12.77
CA TYR A 84 -22.17 -4.33 12.85
C TYR A 84 -22.59 -4.64 14.29
N GLY A 85 -21.79 -5.40 15.04
CA GLY A 85 -22.08 -5.72 16.44
C GLY A 85 -22.23 -4.48 17.33
N ILE A 86 -21.29 -3.54 17.21
CA ILE A 86 -21.35 -2.26 17.94
C ILE A 86 -22.57 -1.44 17.49
N GLY A 87 -22.76 -1.29 16.17
CA GLY A 87 -23.89 -0.56 15.61
C GLY A 87 -25.24 -1.16 15.99
N ARG A 88 -25.33 -2.48 16.16
CA ARG A 88 -26.53 -3.16 16.63
C ARG A 88 -26.84 -2.86 18.10
N LEU A 89 -25.81 -2.77 18.94
CA LEU A 89 -25.93 -2.44 20.37
C LEU A 89 -26.39 -1.00 20.61
N ILE A 90 -25.89 -0.05 19.80
CA ILE A 90 -26.23 1.37 19.93
C ILE A 90 -27.41 1.81 19.03
N GLY A 91 -28.03 0.86 18.31
CA GLY A 91 -29.24 1.11 17.52
C GLY A 91 -29.04 1.72 16.13
N VAL A 92 -27.82 1.75 15.58
CA VAL A 92 -27.55 2.18 14.19
C VAL A 92 -28.22 1.26 13.18
N TRP A 93 -28.13 -0.07 13.38
CA TRP A 93 -28.79 -1.06 12.54
C TRP A 93 -29.72 -1.94 13.38
N LYS A 94 -30.92 -2.22 12.87
CA LYS A 94 -31.89 -3.13 13.53
C LYS A 94 -31.58 -4.60 13.26
N ASP A 95 -31.03 -4.90 12.10
CA ASP A 95 -30.76 -6.25 11.61
C ASP A 95 -29.66 -6.24 10.53
N LEU A 96 -29.34 -7.43 10.02
CA LEU A 96 -28.39 -7.64 8.94
C LEU A 96 -28.84 -7.02 7.60
N ALA A 97 -30.16 -6.90 7.37
CA ALA A 97 -30.69 -6.33 6.14
C ALA A 97 -30.40 -4.83 6.08
N GLY A 98 -30.58 -4.10 7.19
CA GLY A 98 -30.18 -2.69 7.31
C GLY A 98 -28.67 -2.48 7.15
N PHE A 99 -27.85 -3.37 7.71
CA PHE A 99 -26.40 -3.32 7.53
C PHE A 99 -25.97 -3.56 6.06
N ARG A 100 -26.63 -4.51 5.38
CA ARG A 100 -26.43 -4.74 3.95
C ARG A 100 -26.87 -3.54 3.12
N ALA A 101 -28.04 -2.96 3.40
CA ALA A 101 -28.55 -1.79 2.69
C ALA A 101 -27.57 -0.61 2.78
N GLN A 102 -27.02 -0.35 3.97
CA GLN A 102 -26.01 0.67 4.20
C GLN A 102 -24.83 0.59 3.22
N TYR A 103 -24.32 -0.62 2.91
CA TYR A 103 -23.19 -0.77 1.98
C TYR A 103 -23.49 -0.21 0.58
N PHE A 104 -24.72 -0.40 0.11
CA PHE A 104 -25.15 0.04 -1.22
C PHE A 104 -25.60 1.50 -1.22
N GLU A 105 -26.14 2.00 -0.11
CA GLU A 105 -26.59 3.39 0.03
C GLU A 105 -25.43 4.36 0.29
N ASN A 106 -24.50 3.97 1.18
CA ASN A 106 -23.33 4.76 1.54
C ASN A 106 -22.21 3.86 2.09
N ILE A 107 -21.17 3.67 1.27
CA ILE A 107 -20.00 2.83 1.57
C ILE A 107 -19.06 3.43 2.63
N ALA A 108 -19.23 4.69 3.03
CA ALA A 108 -18.29 5.39 3.93
C ALA A 108 -18.01 4.67 5.27
N PRO A 109 -18.99 4.06 5.97
CA PRO A 109 -18.70 3.29 7.19
C PRO A 109 -17.78 2.09 6.93
N PHE A 110 -17.94 1.42 5.79
CA PHE A 110 -17.09 0.29 5.39
C PHE A 110 -15.69 0.75 5.03
N LEU A 111 -15.55 1.87 4.30
CA LEU A 111 -14.25 2.50 4.04
C LEU A 111 -13.56 2.88 5.35
N PHE A 112 -14.27 3.51 6.28
CA PHE A 112 -13.74 3.89 7.59
C PHE A 112 -13.19 2.67 8.33
N ALA A 113 -13.98 1.60 8.47
CA ALA A 113 -13.56 0.39 9.17
C ALA A 113 -12.35 -0.29 8.49
N ALA A 114 -12.34 -0.38 7.16
CA ALA A 114 -11.26 -1.01 6.40
C ALA A 114 -9.94 -0.20 6.46
N ARG A 115 -10.03 1.13 6.44
CA ARG A 115 -8.87 2.01 6.63
C ARG A 115 -8.40 1.98 8.08
N LEU A 116 -9.31 1.90 9.05
CA LEU A 116 -8.97 1.79 10.47
C LEU A 116 -8.16 0.52 10.76
N VAL A 117 -8.50 -0.62 10.15
CA VAL A 117 -7.67 -1.84 10.21
C VAL A 117 -6.25 -1.54 9.76
N THR A 118 -6.09 -0.85 8.63
CA THR A 118 -4.77 -0.52 8.09
C THR A 118 -4.02 0.48 8.96
N ALA A 119 -4.73 1.48 9.52
CA ALA A 119 -4.18 2.42 10.50
C ALA A 119 -3.69 1.73 11.77
N CYS A 120 -4.43 0.73 12.29
CA CYS A 120 -4.01 -0.10 13.42
C CYS A 120 -2.76 -0.93 13.09
N LEU A 121 -2.72 -1.56 11.92
CA LEU A 121 -1.53 -2.28 11.45
C LEU A 121 -0.33 -1.34 11.31
N GLY A 122 -0.53 -0.14 10.78
CA GLY A 122 0.50 0.88 10.65
C GLY A 122 0.98 1.44 12.00
N ALA A 123 0.07 1.62 12.96
CA ALA A 123 0.37 2.11 14.30
C ALA A 123 1.20 1.10 15.11
N ALA A 124 0.99 -0.21 14.90
CA ALA A 124 1.77 -1.28 15.54
C ALA A 124 3.27 -1.24 15.17
N ALA A 125 3.64 -0.64 14.04
CA ALA A 125 5.04 -0.50 13.65
C ALA A 125 5.87 0.35 14.65
N ALA A 126 5.24 1.35 15.28
CA ALA A 126 5.92 2.23 16.24
C ALA A 126 6.43 1.48 17.48
N PRO A 127 5.58 0.76 18.26
CA PRO A 127 6.07 -0.02 19.40
C PRO A 127 7.00 -1.17 19.00
N ILE A 128 6.81 -1.82 17.84
CA ILE A 128 7.75 -2.85 17.36
C ILE A 128 9.14 -2.24 17.14
N SER A 129 9.22 -1.03 16.60
CA SER A 129 10.49 -0.32 16.39
C SER A 129 11.20 0.02 17.71
N VAL A 130 10.45 0.34 18.77
CA VAL A 130 11.01 0.48 20.14
C VAL A 130 11.64 -0.84 20.60
N LEU A 131 10.96 -1.96 20.36
CA LEU A 131 11.47 -3.28 20.76
C LEU A 131 12.74 -3.67 19.98
N ILE A 132 12.83 -3.31 18.69
CA ILE A 132 14.05 -3.48 17.89
C ILE A 132 15.18 -2.60 18.46
N ALA A 133 14.91 -1.32 18.72
CA ALA A 133 15.90 -0.39 19.27
C ALA A 133 16.47 -0.84 20.63
N GLN A 134 15.61 -1.34 21.53
CA GLN A 134 16.04 -1.89 22.82
C GLN A 134 16.92 -3.12 22.67
N ARG A 135 16.66 -3.94 21.65
CA ARG A 135 17.48 -5.12 21.34
C ARG A 135 18.90 -4.73 20.91
N PHE A 136 19.07 -3.56 20.29
CA PHE A 136 20.38 -2.93 20.04
C PHE A 136 20.98 -2.21 21.27
N ARG A 137 20.41 -2.44 22.46
CA ARG A 137 20.84 -1.92 23.76
C ARG A 137 20.75 -0.41 23.92
N LEU A 138 19.85 0.23 23.17
CA LEU A 138 19.54 1.63 23.39
C LEU A 138 18.73 1.77 24.70
N PRO A 139 18.98 2.81 25.52
CA PRO A 139 18.14 3.10 26.67
C PRO A 139 16.68 3.29 26.26
N LEU A 140 15.75 3.06 27.21
CA LEU A 140 14.30 3.09 26.94
C LEU A 140 13.86 4.41 26.29
N LEU A 141 14.31 5.56 26.82
CA LEU A 141 13.98 6.88 26.28
C LEU A 141 14.35 6.99 24.80
N TRP A 142 15.60 6.63 24.46
CA TRP A 142 16.08 6.69 23.08
C TRP A 142 15.38 5.69 22.16
N SER A 143 15.07 4.51 22.67
CA SER A 143 14.28 3.52 21.93
C SER A 143 12.87 4.03 21.63
N PHE A 144 12.26 4.77 22.56
CA PHE A 144 10.97 5.42 22.37
C PHE A 144 11.01 6.46 21.25
N LEU A 145 12.09 7.24 21.16
CA LEU A 145 12.26 8.21 20.07
C LEU A 145 12.31 7.54 18.68
N VAL A 146 12.89 6.34 18.56
CA VAL A 146 12.79 5.56 17.31
C VAL A 146 11.33 5.24 16.98
N GLY A 147 10.55 4.86 17.98
CA GLY A 147 9.12 4.61 17.84
C GLY A 147 8.31 5.85 17.46
N VAL A 148 8.58 7.01 18.06
CA VAL A 148 7.93 8.30 17.72
C VAL A 148 8.26 8.71 16.29
N LEU A 149 9.51 8.52 15.85
CA LEU A 149 9.89 8.82 14.47
C LEU A 149 9.10 7.97 13.46
N ILE A 150 8.84 6.71 13.78
CA ILE A 150 8.00 5.81 12.97
C ILE A 150 6.51 6.18 13.05
N ALA A 151 6.05 6.67 14.21
CA ALA A 151 4.70 7.20 14.34
C ALA A 151 4.48 8.41 13.39
N LEU A 152 5.51 9.23 13.20
CA LEU A 152 5.55 10.43 12.35
C LEU A 152 6.10 10.18 10.93
N PHE A 153 6.27 8.93 10.50
CA PHE A 153 6.85 8.67 9.18
C PHE A 153 5.83 8.98 8.06
N PRO A 154 6.03 10.00 7.20
CA PRO A 154 4.95 10.56 6.37
C PRO A 154 4.33 9.56 5.41
N VAL A 155 5.14 8.78 4.68
CA VAL A 155 4.63 7.78 3.74
C VAL A 155 3.85 6.66 4.44
N GLN A 156 4.25 6.28 5.66
CA GLN A 156 3.50 5.31 6.48
C GLN A 156 2.17 5.91 6.92
N VAL A 157 2.14 7.19 7.31
CA VAL A 157 0.90 7.90 7.67
C VAL A 157 -0.03 7.98 6.46
N LEU A 158 0.48 8.43 5.31
CA LEU A 158 -0.26 8.52 4.05
C LEU A 158 -0.88 7.18 3.65
N LEU A 159 -0.07 6.11 3.56
CA LEU A 159 -0.55 4.80 3.13
C LEU A 159 -1.46 4.13 4.16
N SER A 160 -1.46 4.59 5.43
CA SER A 160 -2.43 4.13 6.44
C SER A 160 -3.84 4.66 6.21
N HIS A 161 -4.03 5.68 5.35
CA HIS A 161 -5.34 6.21 4.95
C HIS A 161 -6.00 5.39 3.83
N ILE A 162 -5.39 4.28 3.43
CA ILE A 162 -5.81 3.46 2.30
C ILE A 162 -5.87 2.03 2.80
N SER A 163 -6.98 1.34 2.57
CA SER A 163 -7.08 -0.08 2.90
C SER A 163 -6.26 -0.94 1.92
N LYS A 164 -4.94 -0.97 2.12
CA LYS A 164 -3.98 -1.67 1.25
C LYS A 164 -2.93 -2.45 2.07
N SER A 165 -2.48 -3.58 1.53
CA SER A 165 -1.63 -4.53 2.26
C SER A 165 -0.18 -4.10 2.48
N ASP A 166 0.31 -3.03 1.81
CA ASP A 166 1.69 -2.54 1.97
C ASP A 166 2.02 -2.17 3.42
N VAL A 167 1.08 -1.51 4.10
CA VAL A 167 1.24 -1.11 5.51
C VAL A 167 1.36 -2.35 6.39
N GLY A 168 0.46 -3.34 6.21
CA GLY A 168 0.51 -4.61 6.93
C GLY A 168 1.81 -5.37 6.68
N LEU A 169 2.28 -5.43 5.43
CA LEU A 169 3.56 -6.03 5.06
C LEU A 169 4.73 -5.35 5.80
N SER A 170 4.81 -4.02 5.75
CA SER A 170 5.91 -3.26 6.35
C SER A 170 6.01 -3.51 7.87
N THR A 171 4.87 -3.51 8.57
CA THR A 171 4.78 -3.83 10.00
C THR A 171 5.16 -5.28 10.28
N ALA A 172 4.68 -6.23 9.47
CA ALA A 172 5.01 -7.64 9.63
C ALA A 172 6.50 -7.92 9.40
N VAL A 173 7.17 -7.21 8.48
CA VAL A 173 8.63 -7.34 8.29
C VAL A 173 9.40 -6.77 9.48
N LEU A 174 8.95 -5.68 10.10
CA LEU A 174 9.54 -5.24 11.38
C LEU A 174 9.34 -6.30 12.48
N LEU A 175 8.19 -6.96 12.51
CA LEU A 175 7.95 -8.07 13.43
C LEU A 175 8.89 -9.26 13.13
N VAL A 176 9.14 -9.59 11.86
CA VAL A 176 10.14 -10.60 11.47
C VAL A 176 11.53 -10.21 11.99
N VAL A 177 11.96 -8.97 11.78
CA VAL A 177 13.27 -8.48 12.27
C VAL A 177 13.35 -8.61 13.79
N TRP A 178 12.34 -8.15 14.52
CA TRP A 178 12.32 -8.27 15.98
C TRP A 178 12.35 -9.73 16.46
N SER A 179 11.50 -10.59 15.89
CA SER A 179 11.41 -12.02 16.22
C SER A 179 12.71 -12.75 15.90
N LEU A 180 13.37 -12.40 14.79
CA LEU A 180 14.69 -12.94 14.41
C LEU A 180 15.75 -12.53 15.42
N LEU A 181 15.81 -11.24 15.80
CA LEU A 181 16.78 -10.79 16.79
C LEU A 181 16.55 -11.44 18.16
N ARG A 182 15.29 -11.72 18.52
CA ARG A 182 14.92 -12.49 19.72
C ARG A 182 15.33 -13.96 19.59
N LYS A 183 15.22 -14.55 18.41
CA LYS A 183 15.72 -15.90 18.15
C LYS A 183 17.24 -15.99 18.28
N LEU A 184 17.96 -14.97 17.81
CA LEU A 184 19.41 -14.88 17.97
C LEU A 184 19.84 -14.74 19.45
N ASP A 185 19.03 -14.10 20.29
CA ASP A 185 19.22 -14.07 21.75
C ASP A 185 18.93 -15.40 22.44
N LEU A 186 17.91 -16.11 21.95
CA LEU A 186 17.40 -17.34 22.55
C LEU A 186 17.49 -18.50 21.56
N PRO A 187 18.70 -18.93 21.17
CA PRO A 187 18.92 -19.91 20.10
C PRO A 187 18.26 -21.27 20.37
N ASN A 188 17.97 -21.58 21.64
CA ASN A 188 17.38 -22.85 22.08
C ASN A 188 15.85 -22.76 22.29
N SER A 189 15.26 -21.57 22.15
CA SER A 189 13.83 -21.37 22.42
C SER A 189 12.98 -21.78 21.23
N LYS A 190 12.16 -22.83 21.40
CA LYS A 190 11.12 -23.22 20.43
C LYS A 190 10.02 -22.17 20.28
N PHE A 191 9.72 -21.44 21.35
CA PHE A 191 8.77 -20.32 21.27
C PHE A 191 9.29 -19.22 20.34
N ALA A 192 10.58 -18.91 20.39
CA ALA A 192 11.19 -17.96 19.45
C ALA A 192 11.15 -18.46 18.00
N ASP A 193 11.27 -19.77 17.77
CA ASP A 193 11.11 -20.38 16.44
C ASP A 193 9.68 -20.20 15.92
N VAL A 194 8.67 -20.57 16.72
CA VAL A 194 7.25 -20.42 16.35
C VAL A 194 6.87 -18.97 16.15
N LEU A 195 7.35 -18.07 17.00
CA LEU A 195 7.10 -16.62 16.87
C LEU A 195 7.71 -16.05 15.59
N LEU A 196 8.92 -16.47 15.21
CA LEU A 196 9.52 -16.10 13.95
C LEU A 196 8.72 -16.66 12.76
N GLY A 197 8.30 -17.92 12.82
CA GLY A 197 7.47 -18.53 11.78
C GLY A 197 6.10 -17.85 11.61
N LEU A 198 5.43 -17.48 12.70
CA LEU A 198 4.21 -16.67 12.67
C LEU A 198 4.45 -15.31 12.00
N SER A 199 5.56 -14.65 12.35
CA SER A 199 5.90 -13.33 11.78
C SER A 199 6.14 -13.43 10.27
N ILE A 200 6.82 -14.50 9.82
CA ILE A 200 7.06 -14.79 8.41
C ILE A 200 5.74 -15.09 7.68
N ALA A 201 4.88 -15.93 8.27
CA ALA A 201 3.56 -16.22 7.71
C ALA A 201 2.75 -14.93 7.50
N LEU A 202 2.67 -14.06 8.51
CA LEU A 202 1.98 -12.78 8.41
C LEU A 202 2.54 -11.89 7.29
N ALA A 203 3.87 -11.79 7.14
CA ALA A 203 4.48 -10.99 6.09
C ALA A 203 4.09 -11.50 4.69
N PHE A 204 4.17 -12.82 4.46
CA PHE A 204 3.76 -13.44 3.21
C PHE A 204 2.25 -13.34 2.95
N SER A 205 1.42 -13.35 4.00
CA SER A 205 -0.03 -13.19 3.90
C SER A 205 -0.47 -11.76 3.55
N PHE A 206 0.40 -10.75 3.69
CA PHE A 206 0.12 -9.42 3.16
C PHE A 206 0.60 -9.27 1.72
N LYS A 207 1.85 -9.67 1.43
CA LYS A 207 2.41 -9.71 0.06
C LYS A 207 3.57 -10.70 -0.06
N HIS A 208 3.64 -11.40 -1.20
CA HIS A 208 4.73 -12.31 -1.53
C HIS A 208 6.08 -11.61 -1.76
N SER A 209 6.09 -10.30 -2.04
CA SER A 209 7.32 -9.50 -2.15
C SER A 209 8.13 -9.44 -0.85
N ALA A 210 7.55 -9.87 0.30
CA ALA A 210 8.28 -10.13 1.53
C ALA A 210 9.50 -11.05 1.33
N LEU A 211 9.44 -11.97 0.36
CA LEU A 211 10.51 -12.92 0.06
C LEU A 211 11.87 -12.24 -0.09
N PHE A 212 11.91 -11.09 -0.78
CA PHE A 212 13.15 -10.40 -1.13
C PHE A 212 13.93 -9.84 0.05
N VAL A 213 13.28 -9.69 1.22
CA VAL A 213 13.94 -9.29 2.47
C VAL A 213 13.97 -10.42 3.49
N VAL A 214 12.91 -11.25 3.56
CA VAL A 214 12.80 -12.33 4.56
C VAL A 214 13.76 -13.48 4.25
N ALA A 215 13.92 -13.87 2.98
CA ALA A 215 14.84 -14.95 2.62
C ALA A 215 16.30 -14.65 3.03
N PRO A 216 16.91 -13.51 2.64
CA PRO A 216 18.27 -13.21 3.07
C PRO A 216 18.41 -13.04 4.60
N LEU A 217 17.39 -12.49 5.27
CA LEU A 217 17.35 -12.46 6.75
C LEU A 217 17.40 -13.87 7.34
N PHE A 218 16.59 -14.80 6.83
CA PHE A 218 16.51 -16.17 7.32
C PHE A 218 17.81 -16.94 7.05
N PHE A 219 18.40 -16.84 5.86
CA PHE A 219 19.70 -17.43 5.56
C PHE A 219 20.81 -16.88 6.44
N GLY A 220 20.83 -15.56 6.65
CA GLY A 220 21.78 -14.94 7.57
C GLY A 220 21.59 -15.41 9.00
N MET A 221 20.36 -15.59 9.48
CA MET A 221 20.10 -16.17 10.80
C MET A 221 20.73 -17.56 10.96
N ILE A 222 20.58 -18.44 9.96
CA ILE A 222 21.19 -19.79 9.96
C ILE A 222 22.71 -19.69 10.12
N ILE A 223 23.35 -18.82 9.33
CA ILE A 223 24.80 -18.58 9.39
C ILE A 223 25.20 -18.06 10.78
N PHE A 224 24.45 -17.11 11.34
CA PHE A 224 24.74 -16.51 12.64
C PHE A 224 24.61 -17.51 13.79
N MET A 225 23.54 -18.31 13.80
CA MET A 225 23.36 -19.34 14.81
C MET A 225 24.53 -20.33 14.80
N LYS A 226 25.02 -20.68 13.61
CA LYS A 226 26.15 -21.60 13.48
C LYS A 226 27.49 -20.97 13.88
N VAL A 227 27.81 -19.79 13.32
CA VAL A 227 29.14 -19.18 13.41
C VAL A 227 29.33 -18.40 14.71
N ASN A 228 28.32 -17.65 15.16
CA ASN A 228 28.46 -16.75 16.31
C ASN A 228 27.95 -17.37 17.61
N ASN A 229 26.83 -18.10 17.55
CA ASN A 229 26.25 -18.72 18.74
C ASN A 229 26.77 -20.15 18.99
N HIS A 230 27.67 -20.64 18.12
CA HIS A 230 28.28 -21.98 18.17
C HIS A 230 27.25 -23.12 18.33
N VAL A 231 26.06 -22.93 17.77
CA VAL A 231 24.98 -23.92 17.82
C VAL A 231 25.33 -25.11 16.91
N GLY A 232 25.07 -26.33 17.38
CA GLY A 232 25.27 -27.55 16.59
C GLY A 232 24.34 -27.60 15.37
N TRP A 233 24.80 -28.18 14.24
CA TRP A 233 24.01 -28.25 12.99
C TRP A 233 22.65 -28.91 13.18
N LYS A 234 22.57 -29.98 14.00
CA LYS A 234 21.31 -30.64 14.35
C LYS A 234 20.28 -29.65 14.88
N GLN A 235 20.71 -28.75 15.77
CA GLN A 235 19.82 -27.79 16.38
C GLN A 235 19.47 -26.63 15.43
N VAL A 236 20.43 -26.17 14.61
CA VAL A 236 20.16 -25.17 13.56
C VAL A 236 19.09 -25.70 12.59
N ILE A 237 19.22 -26.97 12.16
CA ILE A 237 18.25 -27.63 11.28
C ILE A 237 16.89 -27.76 11.98
N GLN A 238 16.85 -28.22 13.23
CA GLN A 238 15.60 -28.34 13.99
C GLN A 238 14.88 -26.99 14.16
N SER A 239 15.61 -25.94 14.53
CA SER A 239 15.08 -24.59 14.66
C SER A 239 14.55 -24.08 13.33
N SER A 240 15.33 -24.22 12.25
CA SER A 240 14.91 -23.83 10.90
C SER A 240 13.68 -24.59 10.44
N ALA A 241 13.60 -25.90 10.72
CA ALA A 241 12.45 -26.72 10.42
C ALA A 241 11.21 -26.27 11.18
N ILE A 242 11.32 -25.94 12.48
CA ILE A 242 10.19 -25.41 13.26
C ILE A 242 9.73 -24.06 12.69
N VAL A 243 10.65 -23.15 12.34
CA VAL A 243 10.30 -21.86 11.73
C VAL A 243 9.56 -22.07 10.41
N VAL A 244 10.06 -22.93 9.53
CA VAL A 244 9.44 -23.21 8.22
C VAL A 244 8.08 -23.90 8.40
N LEU A 245 8.00 -24.95 9.22
CA LEU A 245 6.76 -25.68 9.47
C LEU A 245 5.69 -24.79 10.10
N SER A 246 6.04 -24.00 11.12
CA SER A 246 5.09 -23.06 11.72
C SER A 246 4.67 -21.97 10.73
N SER A 247 5.58 -21.49 9.87
CA SER A 247 5.22 -20.54 8.80
C SER A 247 4.18 -21.14 7.85
N ILE A 248 4.40 -22.37 7.37
CA ILE A 248 3.48 -23.05 6.44
C ILE A 248 2.13 -23.30 7.09
N VAL A 249 2.13 -23.91 8.29
CA VAL A 249 0.89 -24.26 9.02
C VAL A 249 0.04 -23.03 9.31
N LEU A 250 0.67 -21.91 9.68
CA LEU A 250 -0.05 -20.66 9.95
C LEU A 250 -0.43 -19.90 8.68
N TRP A 251 0.35 -20.02 7.60
CA TRP A 251 0.03 -19.38 6.32
C TRP A 251 -1.24 -19.95 5.68
N ILE A 252 -1.50 -21.25 5.81
CA ILE A 252 -2.69 -21.92 5.25
C ILE A 252 -4.01 -21.24 5.69
N PRO A 253 -4.35 -21.14 6.99
CA PRO A 253 -5.60 -20.50 7.41
C PRO A 253 -5.64 -19.00 7.09
N LEU A 254 -4.49 -18.31 7.12
CA LEU A 254 -4.42 -16.88 6.77
C LEU A 254 -4.64 -16.61 5.27
N ASN A 255 -4.49 -17.64 4.42
CA ASN A 255 -4.60 -17.54 2.96
C ASN A 255 -5.48 -18.65 2.37
N ILE A 256 -6.51 -19.07 3.12
CA ILE A 256 -7.35 -20.21 2.72
C ILE A 256 -7.96 -20.02 1.33
N GLY A 257 -8.30 -18.79 0.93
CA GLY A 257 -8.79 -18.49 -0.41
C GLY A 257 -7.80 -18.77 -1.53
N ILE A 258 -6.49 -18.65 -1.30
CA ILE A 258 -5.45 -19.07 -2.26
C ILE A 258 -5.38 -20.59 -2.30
N VAL A 259 -5.41 -21.26 -1.15
CA VAL A 259 -5.31 -22.73 -1.07
C VAL A 259 -6.49 -23.40 -1.78
N LEU A 260 -7.70 -22.85 -1.62
CA LEU A 260 -8.92 -23.36 -2.24
C LEU A 260 -8.98 -23.12 -3.76
N ASP A 261 -8.23 -22.14 -4.29
CA ASP A 261 -8.24 -21.77 -5.71
C ASP A 261 -6.81 -21.57 -6.25
N PHE A 262 -5.95 -22.54 -5.95
CA PHE A 262 -4.50 -22.41 -6.18
C PHE A 262 -4.15 -22.28 -7.68
N GLN A 263 -4.91 -22.93 -8.56
CA GLN A 263 -4.68 -22.87 -10.00
C GLN A 263 -4.91 -21.45 -10.54
N ASN A 264 -6.03 -20.82 -10.19
CA ASN A 264 -6.33 -19.45 -10.60
C ASN A 264 -5.33 -18.47 -9.97
N PHE A 265 -4.89 -18.71 -8.72
CA PHE A 265 -3.79 -17.96 -8.12
C PHE A 265 -2.54 -17.99 -9.02
N LEU A 266 -2.08 -19.17 -9.45
CA LEU A 266 -0.92 -19.30 -10.35
C LEU A 266 -1.14 -18.58 -11.70
N GLU A 267 -2.36 -18.58 -12.23
CA GLU A 267 -2.69 -17.84 -13.45
C GLU A 267 -2.59 -16.32 -13.26
N PHE A 268 -3.05 -15.78 -12.12
CA PHE A 268 -2.85 -14.37 -11.79
C PHE A 268 -1.36 -14.02 -11.57
N GLN A 269 -0.55 -14.94 -11.05
CA GLN A 269 0.92 -14.73 -10.96
C GLN A 269 1.55 -14.61 -12.36
N LYS A 270 1.06 -15.36 -13.36
CA LYS A 270 1.50 -15.20 -14.76
C LYS A 270 1.13 -13.81 -15.31
N VAL A 271 -0.07 -13.32 -15.02
CA VAL A 271 -0.50 -11.95 -15.40
C VAL A 271 0.40 -10.90 -14.74
N GLN A 272 0.70 -11.03 -13.45
CA GLN A 272 1.62 -10.11 -12.76
C GLN A 272 3.03 -10.13 -13.35
N ASN A 273 3.52 -11.30 -13.76
CA ASN A 273 4.81 -11.41 -14.43
C ASN A 273 4.81 -10.66 -15.78
N GLN A 274 3.71 -10.71 -16.54
CA GLN A 274 3.56 -9.92 -17.78
C GLN A 274 3.53 -8.41 -17.48
N MET A 275 2.84 -7.99 -16.42
CA MET A 275 2.83 -6.59 -15.99
C MET A 275 4.23 -6.08 -15.58
N SER A 276 5.13 -7.00 -15.19
CA SER A 276 6.47 -6.69 -14.69
C SER A 276 7.56 -6.66 -15.77
N TYR A 277 7.30 -7.15 -17.00
CA TYR A 277 8.33 -7.20 -18.05
C TYR A 277 8.76 -5.80 -18.53
N ARG A 278 10.07 -5.56 -18.60
CA ARG A 278 10.67 -4.24 -18.84
C ARG A 278 11.99 -4.34 -19.62
N SER A 279 12.25 -3.33 -20.47
CA SER A 279 13.51 -3.11 -21.20
C SER A 279 14.49 -2.16 -20.47
N ASP A 280 14.08 -1.62 -19.32
CA ASP A 280 14.84 -0.62 -18.57
C ASP A 280 15.96 -1.30 -17.77
N GLY A 281 17.14 -0.66 -17.66
CA GLY A 281 18.31 -1.23 -16.96
C GLY A 281 18.27 -1.04 -15.43
N LEU A 282 19.00 -1.90 -14.70
CA LEU A 282 19.11 -1.84 -13.22
C LEU A 282 19.43 -0.42 -12.69
N PHE A 283 20.35 0.29 -13.33
CA PHE A 283 20.74 1.64 -12.90
C PHE A 283 19.61 2.66 -13.00
N GLN A 284 18.73 2.54 -14.00
CA GLN A 284 17.55 3.39 -14.12
C GLN A 284 16.55 3.06 -13.01
N GLY A 285 16.37 1.78 -12.70
CA GLY A 285 15.58 1.33 -11.56
C GLY A 285 16.12 1.85 -10.22
N LEU A 286 17.44 1.79 -10.00
CA LEU A 286 18.06 2.35 -8.80
C LEU A 286 17.97 3.88 -8.74
N GLY A 287 18.08 4.57 -9.88
CA GLY A 287 17.85 6.01 -9.97
C GLY A 287 16.41 6.39 -9.60
N LYS A 288 15.41 5.64 -10.07
CA LYS A 288 14.01 5.84 -9.68
C LYS A 288 13.81 5.55 -8.19
N TRP A 289 14.36 4.45 -7.68
CA TRP A 289 14.32 4.14 -6.25
C TRP A 289 14.88 5.29 -5.42
N LEU A 290 16.06 5.80 -5.78
CA LEU A 290 16.69 6.91 -5.08
C LEU A 290 15.80 8.15 -5.10
N SER A 291 15.21 8.50 -6.26
CA SER A 291 14.28 9.65 -6.34
C SER A 291 13.08 9.50 -5.40
N ILE A 292 12.54 8.29 -5.25
CA ILE A 292 11.45 8.00 -4.31
C ILE A 292 11.93 8.12 -2.86
N GLN A 293 13.14 7.65 -2.54
CA GLN A 293 13.69 7.72 -1.19
C GLN A 293 14.00 9.16 -0.74
N LEU A 294 14.37 10.03 -1.66
CA LEU A 294 14.65 11.44 -1.36
C LEU A 294 13.36 12.26 -1.21
N ASP A 295 12.24 11.80 -1.78
CA ASP A 295 10.94 12.44 -1.63
C ASP A 295 10.38 12.30 -0.20
N ILE A 296 9.86 13.40 0.33
CA ILE A 296 9.33 13.48 1.70
C ILE A 296 8.08 12.62 1.93
N TYR A 297 7.30 12.36 0.88
CA TYR A 297 6.08 11.55 0.92
C TYR A 297 6.30 10.16 0.31
N GLY A 298 7.43 9.96 -0.37
CA GLY A 298 7.76 8.75 -1.12
C GLY A 298 8.58 7.73 -0.35
N GLY A 299 9.48 8.15 0.53
CA GLY A 299 10.43 7.24 1.16
C GLY A 299 11.16 7.80 2.38
N ALA A 300 12.37 7.29 2.65
CA ALA A 300 13.03 7.44 3.94
C ALA A 300 13.54 8.86 4.26
N THR A 301 13.68 9.75 3.27
CA THR A 301 14.27 11.11 3.32
C THR A 301 15.81 11.14 3.32
N ILE A 302 16.38 12.29 2.96
CA ILE A 302 17.84 12.49 2.83
C ILE A 302 18.60 12.18 4.14
N PRO A 303 18.20 12.74 5.31
CA PRO A 303 18.96 12.50 6.55
C PRO A 303 18.97 11.03 6.95
N ALA A 304 17.83 10.34 6.81
CA ALA A 304 17.73 8.92 7.13
C ALA A 304 18.58 8.07 6.18
N LEU A 305 18.54 8.36 4.88
CA LEU A 305 19.31 7.60 3.88
C LEU A 305 20.83 7.72 4.12
N LEU A 306 21.32 8.94 4.39
CA LEU A 306 22.75 9.16 4.68
C LEU A 306 23.19 8.41 5.94
N LEU A 307 22.42 8.49 7.02
CA LEU A 307 22.71 7.77 8.26
C LEU A 307 22.64 6.25 8.05
N TRP A 308 21.65 5.77 7.29
CA TRP A 308 21.50 4.35 6.98
C TRP A 308 22.68 3.78 6.17
N LEU A 309 23.22 4.53 5.21
CA LEU A 309 24.42 4.12 4.48
C LEU A 309 25.64 3.95 5.41
N LEU A 310 25.71 4.74 6.49
CA LEU A 310 26.79 4.71 7.48
C LEU A 310 26.55 3.72 8.62
N VAL A 311 25.35 3.14 8.75
CA VAL A 311 24.96 2.21 9.81
C VAL A 311 26.00 1.07 10.00
N PRO A 312 26.46 0.35 8.95
CA PRO A 312 27.50 -0.68 9.05
C PRO A 312 28.76 -0.22 9.78
N VAL A 313 29.22 1.01 9.50
CA VAL A 313 30.46 1.58 10.02
C VAL A 313 30.28 2.10 11.45
N ILE A 314 29.09 2.62 11.77
CA ILE A 314 28.75 3.20 13.07
C ILE A 314 28.55 2.09 14.12
N ARG A 315 27.74 1.08 13.78
CA ARG A 315 27.34 0.01 14.71
C ARG A 315 28.39 -1.09 14.79
N ARG A 316 28.91 -1.53 13.64
CA ARG A 316 29.89 -2.63 13.50
C ARG A 316 29.46 -3.97 14.13
N ASP A 317 28.20 -4.08 14.54
CA ASP A 317 27.64 -5.34 15.00
C ASP A 317 27.06 -6.12 13.82
N LYS A 318 27.15 -7.45 13.93
CA LYS A 318 26.87 -8.33 12.81
C LYS A 318 25.36 -8.35 12.53
N GLU A 319 24.53 -8.28 13.56
CA GLU A 319 23.06 -8.24 13.47
C GLU A 319 22.59 -7.04 12.63
N THR A 320 23.21 -5.87 12.85
CA THR A 320 22.98 -4.68 12.02
C THR A 320 23.38 -4.92 10.57
N LEU A 321 24.55 -5.51 10.32
CA LEU A 321 25.01 -5.85 8.97
C LEU A 321 24.06 -6.81 8.25
N LEU A 322 23.49 -7.78 8.98
CA LEU A 322 22.49 -8.70 8.43
C LEU A 322 21.25 -7.96 7.95
N ILE A 323 20.64 -7.12 8.81
CA ILE A 323 19.42 -6.38 8.43
C ILE A 323 19.73 -5.40 7.28
N TRP A 324 20.84 -4.67 7.37
CA TRP A 324 21.27 -3.75 6.34
C TRP A 324 21.51 -4.45 5.00
N GLY A 325 22.28 -5.55 5.01
CA GLY A 325 22.60 -6.33 3.80
C GLY A 325 21.36 -6.95 3.15
N SER A 326 20.44 -7.49 3.94
CA SER A 326 19.15 -7.98 3.44
C SER A 326 18.30 -6.87 2.84
N THR A 327 18.33 -5.67 3.42
CA THR A 327 17.63 -4.49 2.89
C THR A 327 18.22 -4.07 1.55
N VAL A 328 19.55 -3.96 1.44
CA VAL A 328 20.26 -3.63 0.18
C VAL A 328 19.97 -4.66 -0.90
N LEU A 329 20.06 -5.96 -0.58
CA LEU A 329 19.81 -7.02 -1.55
C LEU A 329 18.38 -6.97 -2.07
N GLY A 330 17.39 -6.79 -1.19
CA GLY A 330 15.99 -6.66 -1.61
C GLY A 330 15.75 -5.42 -2.47
N ILE A 331 16.43 -4.30 -2.20
CA ILE A 331 16.40 -3.09 -3.04
C ILE A 331 16.93 -3.39 -4.44
N VAL A 332 18.10 -4.01 -4.54
CA VAL A 332 18.71 -4.34 -5.85
C VAL A 332 17.81 -5.28 -6.64
N ILE A 333 17.27 -6.33 -6.01
CA ILE A 333 16.38 -7.30 -6.67
C ILE A 333 15.11 -6.59 -7.18
N ILE A 334 14.40 -5.84 -6.33
CA ILE A 334 13.17 -5.17 -6.73
C ILE A 334 13.44 -4.12 -7.81
N ALA A 335 14.50 -3.32 -7.68
CA ALA A 335 14.86 -2.33 -8.69
C ALA A 335 15.18 -3.01 -10.03
N SER A 336 15.80 -4.19 -10.02
CA SER A 336 16.09 -4.96 -11.23
C SER A 336 14.81 -5.51 -11.90
N ILE A 337 13.83 -5.96 -11.10
CA ILE A 337 12.58 -6.54 -11.60
C ILE A 337 11.63 -5.45 -12.09
N THR A 338 11.52 -4.33 -11.36
CA THR A 338 10.48 -3.32 -11.60
C THR A 338 10.91 -2.18 -12.52
N GLY A 339 12.22 -1.98 -12.72
CA GLY A 339 12.74 -0.91 -13.58
C GLY A 339 12.19 0.45 -13.17
N LEU A 340 11.63 1.23 -14.10
CA LEU A 340 11.03 2.54 -13.80
C LEU A 340 9.59 2.47 -13.23
N ARG A 341 8.94 1.30 -13.24
CA ARG A 341 7.57 1.08 -12.69
C ARG A 341 7.61 0.90 -11.17
N GLN A 342 8.11 1.91 -10.49
CA GLN A 342 8.19 1.92 -9.03
C GLN A 342 7.27 2.97 -8.46
N THR A 343 6.49 2.58 -7.44
CA THR A 343 5.65 3.47 -6.66
C THR A 343 6.16 3.56 -5.22
N PRO A 344 5.86 4.64 -4.48
CA PRO A 344 6.19 4.74 -3.06
C PRO A 344 5.77 3.53 -2.21
N SER A 345 4.56 3.00 -2.45
CA SER A 345 4.03 1.88 -1.66
C SER A 345 4.89 0.62 -1.76
N LEU A 346 5.49 0.34 -2.93
CA LEU A 346 6.40 -0.78 -3.14
C LEU A 346 7.61 -0.73 -2.20
N TRP A 347 8.05 0.48 -1.85
CA TRP A 347 9.26 0.72 -1.08
C TRP A 347 9.01 0.97 0.40
N LEU A 348 7.76 0.93 0.87
CA LEU A 348 7.40 1.21 2.26
C LEU A 348 8.17 0.36 3.25
N THR A 349 8.20 -0.97 3.02
CA THR A 349 8.93 -1.94 3.85
C THR A 349 10.42 -1.59 3.99
N TYR A 350 11.07 -1.24 2.89
CA TYR A 350 12.50 -0.90 2.87
C TYR A 350 12.75 0.46 3.53
N SER A 351 11.91 1.44 3.25
CA SER A 351 11.99 2.77 3.85
C SER A 351 11.83 2.73 5.37
N MET A 352 10.95 1.84 5.88
CA MET A 352 10.80 1.57 7.31
C MET A 352 12.08 0.99 7.92
N LEU A 353 12.70 -0.01 7.29
CA LEU A 353 13.98 -0.57 7.76
C LEU A 353 15.10 0.47 7.73
N ILE A 354 15.16 1.30 6.68
CA ILE A 354 16.11 2.41 6.54
C ILE A 354 15.97 3.37 7.72
N ILE A 355 14.76 3.86 8.00
CA ILE A 355 14.53 4.83 9.09
C ILE A 355 14.83 4.23 10.46
N VAL A 356 14.40 2.99 10.74
CA VAL A 356 14.68 2.35 12.03
C VAL A 356 16.19 2.23 12.26
N LEU A 357 16.93 1.73 11.27
CA LEU A 357 18.38 1.58 11.37
C LEU A 357 19.10 2.94 11.44
N ALA A 358 18.68 3.91 10.64
CA ALA A 358 19.22 5.26 10.65
C ALA A 358 19.05 5.94 12.01
N ALA A 359 17.87 5.84 12.62
CA ALA A 359 17.61 6.37 13.95
C ALA A 359 18.47 5.67 15.01
N ILE A 360 18.62 4.34 14.94
CA ILE A 360 19.51 3.59 15.83
C ILE A 360 20.97 4.05 15.67
N ALA A 361 21.44 4.31 14.45
CA ALA A 361 22.77 4.83 14.19
C ALA A 361 22.96 6.26 14.73
N ALA A 362 22.02 7.17 14.48
CA ALA A 362 22.06 8.54 15.00
C ALA A 362 22.13 8.57 16.54
N ILE A 363 21.29 7.78 17.20
CA ILE A 363 21.29 7.64 18.66
C ILE A 363 22.59 7.01 19.15
N THR A 364 23.12 6.00 18.44
CA THR A 364 24.40 5.39 18.80
C THR A 364 25.53 6.43 18.75
N LEU A 365 25.58 7.26 17.70
CA LEU A 365 26.55 8.36 17.60
C LEU A 365 26.38 9.38 18.73
N LEU A 366 25.14 9.69 19.08
CA LEU A 366 24.81 10.66 20.13
C LEU A 366 25.23 10.19 21.53
N THR A 367 25.00 8.90 21.84
CA THR A 367 25.08 8.38 23.21
C THR A 367 26.39 7.67 23.54
N ARG A 368 27.21 7.29 22.55
CA ARG A 368 28.43 6.53 22.79
C ARG A 368 29.48 7.39 23.50
N THR A 369 29.84 6.98 24.73
CA THR A 369 30.74 7.74 25.61
C THR A 369 32.13 7.95 25.01
N ASN A 370 32.65 6.94 24.30
CA ASN A 370 34.02 6.94 23.76
C ASN A 370 34.16 7.66 22.40
N GLN A 371 33.11 8.28 21.88
CA GLN A 371 33.19 9.04 20.63
C GLN A 371 33.53 10.51 20.90
N GLY A 372 34.38 11.08 20.03
CA GLY A 372 34.70 12.51 20.06
C GLY A 372 33.44 13.38 19.89
N ARG A 373 33.48 14.60 20.45
CA ARG A 373 32.35 15.55 20.50
C ARG A 373 31.69 15.77 19.12
N GLN A 374 32.47 15.78 18.04
CA GLN A 374 32.01 15.91 16.66
C GLN A 374 30.99 14.83 16.24
N TRP A 375 31.19 13.57 16.64
CA TRP A 375 30.28 12.48 16.27
C TRP A 375 28.95 12.57 17.02
N ARG A 376 28.97 13.06 18.26
CA ARG A 376 27.74 13.33 19.02
C ARG A 376 26.92 14.43 18.35
N TYR A 377 27.58 15.47 17.81
CA TYR A 377 26.92 16.50 17.02
C TYR A 377 26.30 15.93 15.75
N VAL A 378 27.02 15.08 15.00
CA VAL A 378 26.46 14.41 13.81
C VAL A 378 25.23 13.58 14.19
N GLY A 379 25.28 12.82 15.29
CA GLY A 379 24.14 12.06 15.81
C GLY A 379 22.95 12.94 16.19
N ALA A 380 23.19 14.04 16.92
CA ALA A 380 22.16 14.99 17.33
C ALA A 380 21.50 15.69 16.13
N VAL A 381 22.31 16.23 15.22
CA VAL A 381 21.84 16.93 14.01
C VAL A 381 21.09 15.97 13.10
N GLY A 382 21.61 14.76 12.88
CA GLY A 382 20.96 13.74 12.08
C GLY A 382 19.60 13.34 12.66
N LEU A 383 19.52 13.10 13.97
CA LEU A 383 18.26 12.77 14.64
C LEU A 383 17.26 13.93 14.56
N ALA A 384 17.70 15.17 14.83
CA ALA A 384 16.86 16.36 14.75
C ALA A 384 16.32 16.58 13.33
N ALA A 385 17.17 16.43 12.31
CA ALA A 385 16.78 16.56 10.90
C ALA A 385 15.73 15.51 10.51
N MET A 386 15.90 14.24 10.93
CA MET A 386 14.91 13.19 10.71
C MET A 386 13.56 13.53 11.36
N PHE A 387 13.55 14.03 12.60
CA PHE A 387 12.32 14.45 13.27
C PHE A 387 11.64 15.62 12.55
N ILE A 388 12.38 16.67 12.20
CA ILE A 388 11.84 17.83 11.48
C ILE A 388 11.20 17.38 10.17
N TRP A 389 11.89 16.55 9.38
CA TRP A 389 11.40 16.11 8.08
C TRP A 389 10.15 15.23 8.20
N SER A 390 10.16 14.27 9.13
CA SER A 390 9.01 13.41 9.43
C SER A 390 7.82 14.21 9.95
N SER A 391 8.04 15.17 10.84
CA SER A 391 6.98 16.03 11.37
C SER A 391 6.37 16.92 10.29
N VAL A 392 7.19 17.62 9.50
CA VAL A 392 6.70 18.49 8.41
C VAL A 392 5.93 17.69 7.38
N GLY A 393 6.49 16.55 6.94
CA GLY A 393 5.83 15.67 5.98
C GLY A 393 4.49 15.15 6.51
N THR A 394 4.45 14.69 7.76
CA THR A 394 3.21 14.21 8.40
C THR A 394 2.18 15.33 8.52
N ILE A 395 2.57 16.53 8.96
CA ILE A 395 1.65 17.67 9.07
C ILE A 395 1.03 17.99 7.69
N ASN A 396 1.83 17.96 6.63
CA ASN A 396 1.33 18.19 5.27
C ASN A 396 0.36 17.09 4.80
N VAL A 397 0.66 15.81 5.11
CA VAL A 397 -0.26 14.69 4.84
C VAL A 397 -1.58 14.93 5.57
N LEU A 398 -1.56 15.26 6.86
CA LEU A 398 -2.79 15.50 7.64
C LEU A 398 -3.57 16.72 7.13
N LYS A 399 -2.86 17.81 6.76
CA LYS A 399 -3.48 19.00 6.19
C LYS A 399 -4.23 18.67 4.90
N GLN A 400 -3.63 17.89 4.00
CA GLN A 400 -4.30 17.48 2.76
C GLN A 400 -5.43 16.47 3.02
N ALA A 401 -5.24 15.52 3.95
CA ALA A 401 -6.28 14.57 4.35
C ALA A 401 -7.56 15.30 4.79
N LEU A 402 -7.41 16.38 5.54
CA LEU A 402 -8.50 17.21 6.07
C LEU A 402 -9.03 18.28 5.10
N SER A 403 -8.34 18.55 4.00
CA SER A 403 -8.80 19.56 3.02
C SER A 403 -10.05 19.10 2.26
N VAL A 404 -10.71 20.00 1.54
CA VAL A 404 -11.87 19.67 0.70
C VAL A 404 -11.37 19.09 -0.63
N PRO A 405 -11.87 17.94 -1.11
CA PRO A 405 -11.39 17.32 -2.34
C PRO A 405 -11.75 18.13 -3.59
N VAL A 406 -10.92 18.03 -4.63
CA VAL A 406 -11.17 18.70 -5.93
C VAL A 406 -12.51 18.27 -6.56
N ASN A 407 -13.00 17.08 -6.21
CA ASN A 407 -14.28 16.54 -6.65
C ASN A 407 -15.47 17.48 -6.36
N GLU A 408 -15.46 18.24 -5.27
CA GLU A 408 -16.52 19.21 -4.98
C GLU A 408 -16.50 20.38 -5.97
N GLN A 409 -15.31 20.83 -6.36
CA GLN A 409 -15.15 21.86 -7.38
C GLN A 409 -15.55 21.32 -8.76
N LEU A 410 -15.20 20.07 -9.06
CA LEU A 410 -15.62 19.40 -10.30
C LEU A 410 -17.14 19.30 -10.38
N LYS A 411 -17.80 18.87 -9.31
CA LYS A 411 -19.26 18.78 -9.23
C LYS A 411 -19.91 20.12 -9.57
N LYS A 412 -19.42 21.19 -8.95
CA LYS A 412 -19.89 22.55 -9.21
C LYS A 412 -19.65 22.97 -10.66
N ALA A 413 -18.45 22.77 -11.19
CA ALA A 413 -18.10 23.13 -12.56
C ALA A 413 -18.98 22.39 -13.58
N ILE A 414 -19.18 21.08 -13.41
CA ILE A 414 -20.05 20.31 -14.32
C ILE A 414 -21.50 20.78 -14.24
N THR A 415 -22.03 21.03 -13.04
CA THR A 415 -23.41 21.53 -12.87
C THR A 415 -23.62 22.91 -13.50
N GLU A 416 -22.59 23.76 -13.55
CA GLU A 416 -22.64 25.07 -14.19
C GLU A 416 -22.47 25.00 -15.72
N LEU A 417 -21.67 24.05 -16.21
CA LEU A 417 -21.29 23.97 -17.63
C LEU A 417 -22.24 23.13 -18.48
N VAL A 418 -22.92 22.14 -17.89
CA VAL A 418 -23.75 21.18 -18.63
C VAL A 418 -25.03 20.84 -17.90
N LYS A 419 -26.08 20.58 -18.66
CA LYS A 419 -27.37 20.12 -18.13
C LYS A 419 -27.41 18.59 -18.07
N PRO A 420 -28.01 18.00 -17.02
CA PRO A 420 -28.27 16.56 -16.96
C PRO A 420 -28.99 16.07 -18.21
N ASN A 421 -28.64 14.87 -18.69
CA ASN A 421 -29.25 14.20 -19.86
C ASN A 421 -29.18 14.90 -21.22
N GLU A 422 -28.58 16.08 -21.33
CA GLU A 422 -28.32 16.74 -22.61
C GLU A 422 -26.92 16.42 -23.14
N THR A 423 -25.96 16.15 -22.26
CA THR A 423 -24.55 16.03 -22.61
C THR A 423 -23.93 14.75 -22.07
N ARG A 424 -23.14 14.05 -22.90
CA ARG A 424 -22.40 12.85 -22.50
C ARG A 424 -20.97 13.21 -22.11
N ILE A 425 -20.53 12.70 -20.97
CA ILE A 425 -19.24 12.99 -20.35
C ILE A 425 -18.38 11.73 -20.36
N LEU A 426 -17.17 11.83 -20.90
CA LEU A 426 -16.12 10.82 -20.79
C LEU A 426 -15.02 11.35 -19.88
N GLY A 427 -14.57 10.60 -18.88
CA GLY A 427 -13.55 11.16 -17.99
C GLY A 427 -12.85 10.18 -17.07
N ALA A 428 -12.00 10.72 -16.20
CA ALA A 428 -11.27 9.94 -15.19
C ALA A 428 -12.20 9.07 -14.31
N SER A 429 -11.69 7.91 -13.87
CA SER A 429 -12.45 6.81 -13.26
C SER A 429 -13.09 7.09 -11.88
N ASN A 430 -13.08 8.33 -11.40
CA ASN A 430 -13.63 8.71 -10.09
C ASN A 430 -14.83 9.66 -10.17
N ILE A 431 -15.16 10.16 -11.36
CA ILE A 431 -16.23 11.16 -11.56
C ILE A 431 -17.60 10.56 -11.29
N SER A 432 -17.75 9.27 -11.57
CA SER A 432 -18.92 8.44 -11.26
C SER A 432 -19.30 8.41 -9.78
N ASN A 433 -18.36 8.69 -8.87
CA ASN A 433 -18.62 8.75 -7.42
C ASN A 433 -19.07 10.15 -6.95
N VAL A 434 -19.07 11.14 -7.83
CA VAL A 434 -19.30 12.56 -7.50
C VAL A 434 -20.65 13.05 -7.98
N LEU A 435 -21.07 12.55 -9.15
CA LEU A 435 -22.30 12.94 -9.84
C LEU A 435 -23.24 11.75 -9.98
N PRO A 436 -24.56 11.97 -9.93
CA PRO A 436 -25.53 10.92 -10.24
C PRO A 436 -25.35 10.45 -11.68
N ILE A 437 -25.34 9.14 -11.90
CA ILE A 437 -25.10 8.54 -13.21
C ILE A 437 -26.44 8.12 -13.82
N ASP A 438 -26.67 8.50 -15.09
CA ASP A 438 -27.79 7.98 -15.88
C ASP A 438 -27.65 6.45 -16.03
N PRO A 439 -28.68 5.66 -15.70
CA PRO A 439 -28.72 4.21 -15.92
C PRO A 439 -28.29 3.75 -17.31
N LYS A 440 -28.54 4.53 -18.37
CA LYS A 440 -28.08 4.23 -19.73
C LYS A 440 -26.56 4.16 -19.82
N ALA A 441 -25.85 5.04 -19.12
CA ALA A 441 -24.39 5.03 -19.11
C ALA A 441 -23.83 3.77 -18.41
N GLN A 442 -24.49 3.31 -17.33
CA GLN A 442 -24.15 2.06 -16.66
C GLN A 442 -24.40 0.84 -17.54
N GLU A 443 -25.52 0.83 -18.26
CA GLU A 443 -25.84 -0.26 -19.19
C GLU A 443 -24.83 -0.31 -20.34
N ASP A 444 -24.47 0.82 -20.94
CA ASP A 444 -23.47 0.84 -22.00
C ASP A 444 -22.07 0.41 -21.51
N GLU A 445 -21.71 0.67 -20.25
CA GLU A 445 -20.47 0.15 -19.65
C GLU A 445 -20.52 -1.37 -19.48
N TYR A 446 -21.66 -1.88 -19.07
CA TYR A 446 -21.89 -3.32 -18.97
C TYR A 446 -21.83 -4.00 -20.34
N GLN A 447 -22.51 -3.44 -21.35
CA GLN A 447 -22.47 -3.95 -22.72
C GLN A 447 -21.05 -3.94 -23.30
N ARG A 448 -20.24 -2.93 -22.97
CA ARG A 448 -18.81 -2.95 -23.29
C ARG A 448 -18.10 -4.15 -22.66
N HIS A 449 -18.31 -4.42 -21.38
CA HIS A 449 -17.69 -5.56 -20.71
C HIS A 449 -18.15 -6.91 -21.27
N GLU A 450 -19.44 -7.09 -21.56
CA GLU A 450 -19.99 -8.30 -22.21
C GLU A 450 -19.39 -8.50 -23.60
N ARG A 451 -19.27 -7.44 -24.40
CA ARG A 451 -18.61 -7.49 -25.71
C ARG A 451 -17.17 -7.97 -25.59
N LEU A 452 -16.40 -7.41 -24.66
CA LEU A 452 -15.00 -7.80 -24.45
C LEU A 452 -14.87 -9.23 -23.90
N ALA A 453 -15.75 -9.61 -22.97
CA ALA A 453 -15.85 -10.95 -22.44
C ALA A 453 -16.10 -11.98 -23.56
N LYS A 454 -17.06 -11.72 -24.44
CA LYS A 454 -17.35 -12.54 -25.62
C LYS A 454 -16.17 -12.59 -26.59
N LYS A 455 -15.56 -11.44 -26.90
CA LYS A 455 -14.39 -11.33 -27.78
C LYS A 455 -13.23 -12.21 -27.32
N TYR A 456 -12.97 -12.26 -26.02
CA TYR A 456 -11.83 -12.99 -25.44
C TYR A 456 -12.19 -14.35 -24.83
N GLY A 457 -13.45 -14.81 -24.94
CA GLY A 457 -13.89 -16.06 -24.34
C GLY A 457 -13.78 -16.09 -22.81
N VAL A 458 -13.93 -14.93 -22.16
CA VAL A 458 -13.81 -14.77 -20.71
C VAL A 458 -15.19 -14.74 -20.07
N LYS A 459 -15.40 -15.47 -18.98
CA LYS A 459 -16.64 -15.40 -18.20
C LYS A 459 -16.58 -14.25 -17.20
N LEU A 460 -17.53 -13.32 -17.25
CA LEU A 460 -17.66 -12.26 -16.25
C LEU A 460 -18.15 -12.80 -14.91
N PRO A 461 -17.73 -12.21 -13.78
CA PRO A 461 -18.26 -12.57 -12.48
C PRO A 461 -19.74 -12.16 -12.34
N PRO A 462 -20.50 -12.84 -11.46
CA PRO A 462 -21.90 -12.53 -11.24
C PRO A 462 -22.09 -11.09 -10.73
N ARG A 463 -23.14 -10.43 -11.22
CA ARG A 463 -23.53 -9.07 -10.82
C ARG A 463 -24.47 -9.13 -9.62
N ALA A 464 -24.25 -8.30 -8.62
CA ALA A 464 -25.18 -8.16 -7.50
C ALA A 464 -26.45 -7.45 -7.97
N THR A 465 -27.63 -8.04 -7.73
CA THR A 465 -28.94 -7.53 -8.16
C THR A 465 -29.18 -6.08 -7.70
N GLU A 466 -28.66 -5.69 -6.54
CA GLU A 466 -28.76 -4.33 -6.00
C GLU A 466 -27.97 -3.29 -6.82
N LYS A 467 -26.90 -3.71 -7.52
CA LYS A 467 -26.15 -2.87 -8.47
C LYS A 467 -26.76 -2.88 -9.86
N ILE A 468 -27.77 -3.73 -10.11
CA ILE A 468 -28.34 -3.83 -11.45
C ILE A 468 -29.34 -2.71 -11.70
N PHE A 469 -30.16 -2.30 -10.73
CA PHE A 469 -31.32 -1.45 -11.03
C PHE A 469 -31.88 -0.57 -9.90
N LYS A 470 -31.10 -0.14 -8.91
CA LYS A 470 -31.60 0.87 -7.95
C LYS A 470 -31.37 2.28 -8.51
N ASP A 471 -32.47 2.86 -9.01
CA ASP A 471 -32.69 4.26 -9.40
C ASP A 471 -32.78 4.59 -10.91
N LEU A 472 -33.35 3.68 -11.71
CA LEU A 472 -33.98 3.98 -13.01
C LEU A 472 -35.20 4.94 -12.95
N LYS A 473 -35.33 5.76 -11.90
CA LYS A 473 -36.50 6.62 -11.67
C LYS A 473 -36.26 8.12 -11.64
N SER A 474 -35.02 8.59 -11.78
CA SER A 474 -34.78 10.02 -12.03
C SER A 474 -34.12 10.21 -13.38
N ASN A 475 -34.82 10.85 -14.33
CA ASN A 475 -34.23 11.45 -15.53
C ASN A 475 -33.36 12.68 -15.17
N ASP A 476 -32.65 12.65 -14.03
CA ASP A 476 -31.93 13.79 -13.47
C ASP A 476 -30.41 13.49 -13.30
N GLY A 477 -29.95 12.33 -13.78
CA GLY A 477 -28.53 11.93 -13.78
C GLY A 477 -27.74 12.47 -14.98
N TYR A 478 -26.42 12.37 -14.92
CA TYR A 478 -25.52 12.66 -16.05
C TYR A 478 -25.13 11.37 -16.77
N TYR A 479 -25.06 11.42 -18.09
CA TYR A 479 -24.52 10.32 -18.88
C TYR A 479 -22.99 10.33 -18.79
N ILE A 480 -22.42 9.59 -17.82
CA ILE A 480 -20.98 9.59 -17.52
C ILE A 480 -20.36 8.23 -17.81
N ARG A 481 -19.25 8.22 -18.56
CA ARG A 481 -18.39 7.05 -18.73
C ARG A 481 -16.97 7.33 -18.28
N SER A 482 -16.35 6.30 -17.70
CA SER A 482 -14.91 6.31 -17.46
C SER A 482 -14.16 6.12 -18.78
N PHE A 483 -13.00 6.77 -18.92
CA PHE A 483 -12.06 6.43 -19.99
C PHE A 483 -11.79 4.93 -20.01
N PRO A 484 -11.61 4.34 -21.21
CA PRO A 484 -11.23 2.95 -21.32
C PRO A 484 -9.86 2.81 -20.64
N TRP A 485 -9.73 1.93 -19.66
CA TRP A 485 -8.48 1.74 -18.93
C TRP A 485 -7.91 0.34 -19.18
N ALA A 486 -6.61 0.27 -19.44
CA ALA A 486 -5.86 -0.98 -19.37
C ALA A 486 -5.10 -1.05 -18.04
N ILE A 487 -5.09 -2.23 -17.41
CA ILE A 487 -4.34 -2.43 -16.17
C ILE A 487 -2.86 -2.09 -16.39
N GLY A 488 -2.29 -1.26 -15.51
CA GLY A 488 -0.89 -0.84 -15.60
C GLY A 488 0.07 -2.03 -15.67
N GLY A 489 0.95 -2.05 -16.67
CA GLY A 489 1.61 -3.28 -17.12
C GLY A 489 1.22 -3.67 -18.54
N LEU A 490 -0.08 -3.67 -18.82
CA LEU A 490 -0.69 -4.21 -20.04
C LEU A 490 -0.87 -3.19 -21.16
N GLU A 491 -0.65 -1.90 -20.88
CA GLU A 491 -0.77 -0.81 -21.85
C GLU A 491 0.22 -0.87 -23.02
N VAL A 492 1.25 -1.70 -22.93
CA VAL A 492 2.22 -1.92 -24.01
C VAL A 492 1.93 -3.18 -24.83
N TYR A 493 0.98 -4.00 -24.40
CA TYR A 493 0.59 -5.23 -25.08
C TYR A 493 -0.69 -4.96 -25.87
N ASP A 494 -0.65 -5.28 -27.16
CA ASP A 494 -1.87 -5.40 -27.95
C ASP A 494 -2.51 -6.77 -27.74
N GLU A 495 -3.63 -6.97 -28.41
CA GLU A 495 -4.42 -8.20 -28.33
C GLU A 495 -3.60 -9.44 -28.76
N GLN A 496 -2.68 -9.29 -29.71
CA GLN A 496 -1.87 -10.39 -30.25
C GLN A 496 -0.77 -10.80 -29.28
N ASN A 497 -0.28 -9.86 -28.47
CA ASN A 497 0.82 -10.09 -27.54
C ASN A 497 0.36 -10.42 -26.10
N THR A 498 -0.94 -10.37 -25.81
CA THR A 498 -1.48 -10.69 -24.48
C THR A 498 -1.78 -12.18 -24.34
N LYS A 499 -0.93 -12.92 -23.61
CA LYS A 499 -1.07 -14.39 -23.50
C LYS A 499 -2.21 -14.89 -22.62
N THR A 500 -2.68 -14.09 -21.66
CA THR A 500 -3.73 -14.50 -20.72
C THR A 500 -4.58 -13.29 -20.38
N ILE A 501 -5.88 -13.38 -20.64
CA ILE A 501 -6.84 -12.30 -20.40
C ILE A 501 -7.79 -12.76 -19.30
N LYS A 502 -7.99 -11.89 -18.30
CA LYS A 502 -8.87 -12.10 -17.16
C LYS A 502 -9.95 -11.01 -17.13
N PRO A 503 -11.10 -11.24 -16.46
CA PRO A 503 -12.15 -10.22 -16.36
C PRO A 503 -11.60 -8.89 -15.84
N PHE A 504 -11.94 -7.80 -16.51
CA PHE A 504 -11.50 -6.43 -16.20
C PHE A 504 -10.00 -6.15 -16.39
N ALA A 505 -9.21 -7.14 -16.80
CA ALA A 505 -7.82 -7.01 -17.23
C ALA A 505 -7.74 -6.98 -18.76
N TRP A 506 -8.56 -6.13 -19.38
CA TRP A 506 -8.67 -6.06 -20.83
C TRP A 506 -7.41 -5.43 -21.44
N PRO A 507 -6.87 -5.98 -22.54
CA PRO A 507 -5.86 -5.30 -23.35
C PRO A 507 -6.39 -3.96 -23.87
N ILE A 508 -5.48 -3.08 -24.30
CA ILE A 508 -5.87 -1.86 -25.01
C ILE A 508 -6.71 -2.21 -26.23
N GLN A 509 -7.89 -1.61 -26.33
CA GLN A 509 -8.74 -1.63 -27.53
C GLN A 509 -8.40 -0.40 -28.36
N LYS A 510 -7.68 -0.58 -29.48
CA LYS A 510 -7.09 0.55 -30.25
C LYS A 510 -8.16 1.55 -30.71
N GLU A 511 -9.33 1.06 -31.06
CA GLU A 511 -10.49 1.86 -31.48
C GLU A 511 -10.98 2.80 -30.36
N GLU A 512 -10.92 2.36 -29.10
CA GLU A 512 -11.37 3.16 -27.94
C GLU A 512 -10.38 4.27 -27.56
N TRP A 513 -9.21 4.32 -28.19
CA TRP A 513 -8.19 5.38 -28.00
C TRP A 513 -8.10 6.33 -29.20
N GLN A 514 -9.22 6.54 -29.88
CA GLN A 514 -9.37 7.56 -30.92
C GLN A 514 -10.47 8.53 -30.49
N LEU A 515 -10.23 9.84 -30.58
CA LEU A 515 -11.22 10.85 -30.22
C LEU A 515 -12.52 10.65 -30.99
N LYS A 516 -12.38 10.39 -32.30
CA LYS A 516 -13.51 10.14 -33.21
C LYS A 516 -14.45 9.03 -32.73
N TYR A 517 -13.90 7.94 -32.18
CA TYR A 517 -14.72 6.83 -31.67
C TYR A 517 -15.71 7.31 -30.59
N TRP A 518 -15.28 8.21 -29.71
CA TRP A 518 -16.12 8.73 -28.64
C TRP A 518 -17.06 9.83 -29.11
N THR A 519 -16.60 10.76 -29.96
CA THR A 519 -17.48 11.80 -30.52
C THR A 519 -18.59 11.20 -31.40
N ASP A 520 -18.29 10.15 -32.18
CA ASP A 520 -19.29 9.42 -32.98
C ASP A 520 -20.36 8.72 -32.11
N GLN A 521 -20.03 8.43 -30.85
CA GLN A 521 -20.96 7.91 -29.83
C GLN A 521 -21.66 9.03 -29.03
N GLY A 522 -21.46 10.29 -29.42
CA GLY A 522 -22.06 11.46 -28.82
C GLY A 522 -21.40 11.93 -27.51
N PHE A 523 -20.19 11.51 -27.19
CA PHE A 523 -19.44 12.08 -26.05
C PHE A 523 -18.94 13.47 -26.41
N GLU A 524 -19.45 14.46 -25.69
CA GLU A 524 -19.19 15.88 -25.96
C GLU A 524 -18.21 16.47 -24.94
N ILE A 525 -18.23 15.99 -23.70
CA ILE A 525 -17.35 16.50 -22.63
C ILE A 525 -16.29 15.47 -22.27
N PHE A 526 -15.04 15.91 -22.21
CA PHE A 526 -13.90 15.08 -21.82
C PHE A 526 -13.27 15.65 -20.55
N ILE A 527 -13.20 14.85 -19.48
CA ILE A 527 -12.56 15.23 -18.22
C ILE A 527 -11.25 14.47 -18.08
N VAL A 528 -10.16 15.14 -18.44
CA VAL A 528 -8.81 14.58 -18.44
C VAL A 528 -8.12 14.90 -17.11
N ALA A 529 -7.64 13.86 -16.43
CA ALA A 529 -6.74 13.95 -15.30
C ALA A 529 -5.30 13.78 -15.77
N ASP A 530 -4.32 14.43 -15.13
CA ASP A 530 -2.89 14.26 -15.41
C ASP A 530 -2.52 14.38 -16.91
N GLU A 531 -3.11 15.34 -17.63
CA GLU A 531 -2.95 15.44 -19.09
C GLU A 531 -1.47 15.45 -19.53
N GLN A 532 -0.61 16.19 -18.83
CA GLN A 532 0.82 16.23 -19.14
C GLN A 532 1.48 14.85 -19.07
N LEU A 533 1.07 14.00 -18.12
CA LEU A 533 1.57 12.63 -17.99
C LEU A 533 1.22 11.81 -19.23
N TYR A 534 -0.02 11.93 -19.72
CA TYR A 534 -0.48 11.21 -20.90
C TYR A 534 0.13 11.76 -22.20
N LEU A 535 0.38 13.07 -22.30
CA LEU A 535 1.07 13.65 -23.45
C LEU A 535 2.55 13.23 -23.53
N GLN A 536 3.16 12.86 -22.41
CA GLN A 536 4.57 12.43 -22.33
C GLN A 536 4.75 10.90 -22.27
N THR A 537 3.66 10.13 -22.26
CA THR A 537 3.74 8.67 -22.16
C THR A 537 4.35 8.02 -23.41
N LYS A 538 5.01 6.88 -23.21
CA LYS A 538 5.54 6.03 -24.30
C LYS A 538 4.45 5.23 -25.01
N VAL A 539 3.23 5.20 -24.48
CA VAL A 539 2.09 4.50 -25.09
C VAL A 539 1.45 5.40 -26.14
N ASP A 540 1.71 5.09 -27.41
CA ASP A 540 1.30 5.93 -28.53
C ASP A 540 -0.22 6.16 -28.57
N ALA A 541 -1.01 5.13 -28.26
CA ALA A 541 -2.48 5.24 -28.21
C ALA A 541 -2.95 6.31 -27.22
N TYR A 542 -2.36 6.35 -26.02
CA TYR A 542 -2.72 7.35 -25.00
C TYR A 542 -2.26 8.73 -25.46
N ARG A 543 -1.00 8.85 -25.89
CA ARG A 543 -0.42 10.12 -26.32
C ARG A 543 -1.22 10.76 -27.45
N GLN A 544 -1.53 10.00 -28.50
CA GLN A 544 -2.30 10.48 -29.66
C GLN A 544 -3.71 10.88 -29.28
N PHE A 545 -4.39 10.08 -28.46
CA PHE A 545 -5.75 10.38 -28.00
C PHE A 545 -5.82 11.71 -27.23
N HIS A 546 -4.91 11.92 -26.27
CA HIS A 546 -4.86 13.16 -25.51
C HIS A 546 -4.41 14.36 -26.34
N GLN A 547 -3.54 14.17 -27.34
CA GLN A 547 -3.21 15.21 -28.32
C GLN A 547 -4.43 15.61 -29.17
N GLN A 548 -5.25 14.64 -29.60
CA GLN A 548 -6.48 14.92 -30.35
C GLN A 548 -7.46 15.76 -29.50
N ILE A 549 -7.68 15.38 -28.23
CA ILE A 549 -8.53 16.16 -27.32
C ILE A 549 -8.00 17.59 -27.19
N HIS A 550 -6.70 17.75 -26.91
CA HIS A 550 -6.09 19.05 -26.71
C HIS A 550 -6.18 19.96 -27.94
N ASN A 551 -6.05 19.39 -29.14
CA ASN A 551 -6.02 20.14 -30.39
C ASN A 551 -7.42 20.41 -30.99
N GLN A 552 -8.40 19.56 -30.71
CA GLN A 552 -9.71 19.58 -31.40
C GLN A 552 -10.87 19.99 -30.49
N CYS A 553 -10.65 20.09 -29.18
CA CYS A 553 -11.70 20.39 -28.21
C CYS A 553 -11.42 21.71 -27.48
N GLU A 554 -12.48 22.44 -27.15
CA GLU A 554 -12.41 23.69 -26.40
C GLU A 554 -12.16 23.39 -24.91
N LEU A 555 -11.11 23.97 -24.33
CA LEU A 555 -10.85 23.90 -22.90
C LEU A 555 -11.81 24.83 -22.14
N LEU A 556 -12.76 24.27 -21.41
CA LEU A 556 -13.76 25.03 -20.64
C LEU A 556 -13.23 25.45 -19.27
N LYS A 557 -12.51 24.56 -18.58
CA LYS A 557 -12.08 24.79 -17.19
C LYS A 557 -10.86 23.95 -16.82
N ILE A 558 -10.00 24.53 -15.99
CA ILE A 558 -8.92 23.84 -15.26
C ILE A 558 -9.27 23.88 -13.77
N LEU A 559 -9.12 22.76 -13.08
CA LEU A 559 -9.31 22.62 -11.64
C LEU A 559 -8.02 22.10 -11.01
N GLU A 560 -7.46 22.90 -10.10
CA GLU A 560 -6.22 22.59 -9.41
C GLU A 560 -6.43 21.57 -8.28
N PRO A 561 -5.54 20.58 -8.13
CA PRO A 561 -5.66 19.58 -7.08
C PRO A 561 -5.47 20.21 -5.71
N GLN A 562 -6.32 19.84 -4.74
CA GLN A 562 -6.21 20.29 -3.36
C GLN A 562 -5.43 19.28 -2.52
N LYS A 563 -5.43 18.01 -2.94
CA LYS A 563 -4.78 16.88 -2.26
C LYS A 563 -3.80 16.13 -3.19
N PRO A 564 -2.78 16.78 -3.74
CA PRO A 564 -1.85 16.12 -4.66
C PRO A 564 -1.16 14.87 -4.08
N ILE A 565 -0.96 14.81 -2.75
CA ILE A 565 -0.38 13.63 -2.08
C ILE A 565 -1.38 12.45 -2.07
N PHE A 566 -2.68 12.74 -2.10
CA PHE A 566 -3.75 11.74 -2.19
C PHE A 566 -4.19 11.46 -3.64
N TRP A 567 -3.25 11.57 -4.59
CA TRP A 567 -3.48 11.29 -6.02
C TRP A 567 -4.59 12.13 -6.66
N GLU A 568 -4.88 13.31 -6.10
CA GLU A 568 -5.58 14.31 -6.89
C GLU A 568 -4.61 14.91 -7.90
N SER A 569 -5.05 14.99 -9.14
CA SER A 569 -4.32 15.65 -10.21
C SER A 569 -5.11 16.82 -10.75
N GLU A 570 -4.41 17.65 -11.54
CA GLU A 570 -5.06 18.68 -12.33
C GLU A 570 -6.14 18.04 -13.21
N LEU A 571 -7.36 18.57 -13.11
CA LEU A 571 -8.49 18.15 -13.92
C LEU A 571 -8.78 19.22 -14.97
N LYS A 572 -8.81 18.80 -16.23
CA LYS A 572 -9.19 19.67 -17.35
C LYS A 572 -10.51 19.20 -17.94
N ILE A 573 -11.43 20.14 -18.13
CA ILE A 573 -12.74 19.91 -18.73
C ILE A 573 -12.71 20.47 -20.15
N TYR A 574 -12.83 19.58 -21.13
CA TYR A 574 -12.89 19.90 -22.55
C TYR A 574 -14.28 19.68 -23.12
N LYS A 575 -14.66 20.47 -24.12
CA LYS A 575 -15.85 20.27 -24.94
C LYS A 575 -15.48 20.10 -26.40
N CYS A 576 -15.86 18.97 -26.97
CA CYS A 576 -15.65 18.66 -28.38
C CYS A 576 -16.98 18.82 -29.12
N ASN A 577 -17.00 19.57 -30.22
CA ASN A 577 -18.20 19.66 -31.06
C ASN A 577 -18.21 18.52 -32.08
N ASN A 578 -19.39 17.95 -32.37
CA ASN A 578 -19.57 16.94 -33.41
C ASN A 578 -19.46 17.48 -34.85
N ASN A 579 -18.98 18.71 -35.04
CA ASN A 579 -18.92 19.36 -36.35
C ASN A 579 -17.70 18.90 -37.16
N ASN A 580 -17.72 17.65 -37.60
CA ASN A 580 -17.00 17.22 -38.81
C ASN A 580 -18.00 17.09 -39.96
N ASN A 581 -18.54 18.23 -40.40
CA ASN A 581 -18.88 18.43 -41.81
C ASN A 581 -17.72 19.23 -42.42
N SER A 582 -16.62 18.54 -42.75
CA SER A 582 -15.59 19.03 -43.66
C SER A 582 -15.11 17.89 -44.53
#